data_AF-A0A4R0G459-F1
#
_entry.id   AF-A0A4R0G459-F1
#
_cell.length_a   1.000
_cell.length_b   1.000
_cell.length_c   1.000
_cell.angle_alpha   90.00
_cell.angle_beta   90.00
_cell.angle_gamma   90.00
#
_symmetry.space_group_name_H-M   'P 1'
#
loop_
_entity.id
_entity.type
_entity.pdbx_description
1 polymer ?
#
loop_
_entity_poly.entity_id
_entity_poly.type
_entity_poly.pdbx_seq_one_letter_code
_entity_poly.pdbx_strand_id
1 'polypeptide(L)' 'MSTAKRDPNKSKSGKAPTFQIRITPELKAQFEAAAKDAGMSLGNWIKTIAKNELIRKGIVPKL' A
#
# COMPACT_ATOMS: atom_id res chain seq x y z
N MET A 1 9.93 -20.66 1.38
CA MET A 1 8.99 -19.98 0.46
C MET A 1 7.78 -19.50 1.27
N SER A 2 7.85 -18.30 1.86
CA SER A 2 6.75 -17.78 2.70
C SER A 2 5.72 -17.08 1.83
N THR A 3 4.56 -17.71 1.67
CA THR A 3 3.39 -17.18 0.98
C THR A 3 2.75 -16.07 1.80
N ALA A 4 3.25 -14.84 1.65
CA ALA A 4 2.58 -13.66 2.15
C ALA A 4 1.18 -13.58 1.50
N LYS A 5 0.13 -13.84 2.28
CA LYS A 5 -1.28 -13.68 1.89
C LYS A 5 -1.51 -12.23 1.46
N ARG A 6 -1.44 -11.96 0.16
CA ARG A 6 -1.86 -10.68 -0.43
C ARG A 6 -3.32 -10.76 -0.79
N ASP A 7 -4.05 -9.73 -0.41
CA ASP A 7 -5.45 -9.52 -0.73
C ASP A 7 -5.68 -9.60 -2.25
N PRO A 8 -6.70 -10.32 -2.75
CA PRO A 8 -6.95 -10.46 -4.17
C PRO A 8 -7.40 -9.12 -4.78
N ASN A 9 -6.45 -8.40 -5.36
CA ASN A 9 -6.71 -7.16 -6.08
C ASN A 9 -7.44 -7.49 -7.40
N LYS A 10 -8.78 -7.34 -7.42
CA LYS A 10 -9.59 -7.37 -8.66
C LYS A 10 -9.29 -6.11 -9.50
N SER A 11 -8.14 -6.08 -10.16
CA SER A 11 -7.86 -5.08 -11.20
C SER A 11 -8.80 -5.32 -12.39
N LYS A 12 -9.68 -4.37 -12.70
CA LYS A 12 -10.64 -4.45 -13.81
C LYS A 12 -10.07 -4.00 -15.16
N SER A 13 -8.84 -3.51 -15.26
CA SER A 13 -8.28 -3.05 -16.54
C SER A 13 -6.77 -2.91 -16.46
N GLY A 14 -6.07 -3.70 -17.27
CA GLY A 14 -4.64 -3.55 -17.52
C GLY A 14 -3.74 -3.88 -16.33
N LYS A 15 -2.46 -4.17 -16.63
CA LYS A 15 -1.41 -4.27 -15.62
C LYS A 15 -1.31 -2.89 -14.94
N ALA A 16 -1.81 -2.79 -13.71
CA ALA A 16 -1.66 -1.57 -12.94
C ALA A 16 -0.16 -1.20 -12.87
N PRO A 17 0.21 0.07 -13.08
CA PRO A 17 1.61 0.48 -13.06
C PRO A 17 2.22 0.14 -11.69
N THR A 18 3.35 -0.56 -11.70
CA THR A 18 4.04 -1.00 -10.47
C THR A 18 4.80 0.16 -9.85
N PHE A 19 4.47 0.49 -8.60
CA PHE A 19 5.24 1.46 -7.81
C PHE A 19 6.35 0.72 -7.04
N GLN A 20 7.60 0.89 -7.46
CA GLN A 20 8.74 0.27 -6.80
C GLN A 20 9.40 1.28 -5.84
N ILE A 21 9.37 0.99 -4.55
CA ILE A 21 10.05 1.78 -3.51
C ILE A 21 11.23 0.99 -3.00
N ARG A 22 12.42 1.61 -2.99
CA ARG A 22 13.60 1.05 -2.32
C ARG A 22 13.62 1.55 -0.89
N ILE A 23 13.48 0.64 0.07
CA ILE A 23 13.58 0.91 1.51
C ILE A 23 14.45 -0.15 2.17
N THR A 24 15.02 0.16 3.33
CA THR A 24 15.74 -0.82 4.14
C THR A 24 14.79 -1.91 4.66
N PRO A 25 15.29 -3.13 4.88
CA PRO A 25 14.47 -4.24 5.39
C PRO A 25 13.86 -3.94 6.77
N GLU A 26 14.54 -3.16 7.60
CA GLU A 26 14.02 -2.72 8.91
C GLU A 26 12.79 -1.84 8.75
N LEU A 27 12.84 -0.86 7.85
CA LEU A 27 11.71 0.02 7.58
C LEU A 27 10.54 -0.75 6.95
N LYS A 28 10.84 -1.75 6.10
CA LYS A 28 9.81 -2.66 5.57
C LYS A 28 9.09 -3.42 6.69
N ALA A 29 9.82 -3.92 7.68
CA ALA A 29 9.22 -4.63 8.81
C ALA A 29 8.31 -3.72 9.65
N GLN A 30 8.72 -2.46 9.86
CA GLN A 30 7.88 -1.46 10.54
C GLN A 30 6.58 -1.20 9.76
N PHE A 31 6.66 -1.04 8.44
CA PHE A 31 5.46 -0.85 7.61
C PHE A 31 4.57 -2.09 7.58
N GLU A 32 5.14 -3.30 7.56
CA GLU A 32 4.35 -4.53 7.65
C GLU A 32 3.66 -4.66 9.00
N ALA A 33 4.31 -4.29 10.10
CA ALA A 33 3.69 -4.28 11.43
C ALA A 33 2.51 -3.29 11.51
N ALA A 34 2.70 -2.05 11.05
CA ALA A 34 1.66 -1.03 11.05
C ALA A 34 0.50 -1.35 10.09
N ALA A 35 0.79 -1.95 8.94
CA ALA A 35 -0.24 -2.43 8.02
C ALA A 35 -1.06 -3.58 8.63
N LYS A 36 -0.40 -4.48 9.37
CA LYS A 36 -1.04 -5.61 10.05
C LYS A 36 -1.94 -5.15 11.20
N ASP A 37 -1.52 -4.13 11.94
CA ASP A 37 -2.33 -3.45 12.96
C ASP A 37 -3.59 -2.82 12.36
N ALA A 38 -3.44 -2.18 11.19
CA ALA A 38 -4.55 -1.64 10.42
C ALA A 38 -5.39 -2.71 9.67
N GLY A 39 -5.10 -4.00 9.87
CA GLY A 39 -5.85 -5.12 9.28
C GLY A 39 -5.79 -5.21 7.75
N MET A 40 -4.78 -4.60 7.11
CA MET A 40 -4.71 -4.49 5.65
C MET A 40 -3.32 -4.85 5.10
N SER A 41 -3.25 -5.17 3.80
CA SER A 41 -1.95 -5.44 3.16
C SER A 41 -1.08 -4.18 3.11
N LEU A 42 0.25 -4.36 3.20
CA LEU A 42 1.23 -3.27 3.12
C LEU A 42 0.94 -2.29 1.96
N GLY A 43 0.62 -2.82 0.78
CA GLY A 43 0.32 -1.99 -0.39
C GLY A 43 -0.97 -1.18 -0.26
N ASN A 44 -2.00 -1.73 0.39
CA ASN A 44 -3.25 -0.98 0.62
C ASN A 44 -3.06 0.06 1.74
N TRP A 45 -2.30 -0.28 2.77
CA TRP A 45 -1.95 0.63 3.86
C TRP A 45 -1.22 1.88 3.36
N ILE A 46 -0.18 1.69 2.53
CA ILE A 46 0.56 2.80 1.92
C ILE A 46 -0.37 3.65 1.03
N LYS A 47 -1.26 3.02 0.26
CA LYS A 47 -2.23 3.76 -0.57
C LYS A 47 -3.17 4.61 0.28
N THR A 48 -3.66 4.10 1.41
CA THR A 48 -4.53 4.85 2.33
C THR A 48 -3.80 6.06 2.91
N ILE A 49 -2.56 5.88 3.36
CA ILE A 49 -1.73 7.00 3.86
C ILE A 49 -1.53 8.04 2.76
N ALA A 50 -1.11 7.62 1.56
CA ALA A 50 -0.88 8.53 0.44
C ALA A 50 -2.16 9.28 0.03
N LYS A 51 -3.32 8.60 0.03
CA LYS A 51 -4.62 9.24 -0.24
C LYS A 51 -4.99 10.26 0.82
N ASN A 52 -4.82 9.94 2.11
CA ASN A 52 -5.09 10.87 3.20
C ASN A 52 -4.19 12.11 3.13
N GLU A 53 -2.92 11.92 2.77
CA GLU A 53 -1.98 13.03 2.58
C GLU A 53 -2.38 13.92 1.39
N LEU A 54 -2.86 13.35 0.28
CA LEU A 54 -3.40 14.12 -0.84
C LEU A 54 -4.63 14.95 -0.41
N ILE A 55 -5.56 14.34 0.33
CA ILE A 55 -6.74 15.03 0.87
C ILE A 55 -6.32 16.17 1.80
N ARG A 56 -5.34 15.94 2.68
CA ARG A 56 -4.79 16.96 3.59
C ARG A 56 -4.17 18.14 2.83
N LYS A 57 -3.64 17.91 1.63
CA LYS A 57 -3.14 18.96 0.72
C LYS A 57 -4.24 19.60 -0.15
N GLY A 58 -5.50 19.23 0.05
CA GLY A 58 -6.64 19.72 -0.75
C GLY A 58 -6.75 19.08 -2.14
N ILE A 59 -6.02 18.00 -2.40
CA ILE A 59 -6.02 17.30 -3.69
C ILE A 59 -7.02 16.14 -3.60
N VAL A 60 -8.03 16.15 -4.46
CA VAL A 60 -8.99 15.04 -4.58
C VAL A 60 -8.31 13.85 -5.27
N PRO A 61 -8.14 12.69 -4.59
CA PRO A 61 -7.51 11.52 -5.20
C PRO A 61 -8.37 11.00 -6.36
N LYS A 62 -7.75 10.82 -7.54
CA LYS A 62 -8.41 10.19 -8.68
C LYS A 62 -8.39 8.66 -8.49
N LEU A 63 -9.57 8.03 -8.58
CA LEU A 63 -9.79 6.59 -8.40
C LEU A 63 -9.73 5.86 -9.74
#